data_AF-A0A0B1SNQ6-F1
#
_entry.id   AF-A0A0B1SNQ6-F1
#
_cell.length_a   1.000
_cell.length_b   1.000
_cell.length_c   1.000
_cell.angle_alpha   90.00
_cell.angle_beta   90.00
_cell.angle_gamma   90.00
#
_symmetry.space_group_name_H-M   'P 1'
#
loop_
_entity.id
_entity.type
_entity.pdbx_description
1 polymer ?
#
loop_
_entity_poly.entity_id
_entity_poly.type
_entity_poly.pdbx_seq_one_letter_code
_entity_poly.pdbx_strand_id
1 'polypeptide(L)'
;MRLSIPLGLRRIINSNYHPFQVIPKSDPWHVRERQNRFTAWQYGAARSTWKVGNMRLNKIFCYLDMQRRDEKMLEKFYAEQRLEAALAEHHFEYKHFRNMLDKAHILLDNVVLSQLAIYEPRTFQSLVALTKEMAIKDGRKVIPDDEFKFE
;
A
#
# COMPACT_ATOMS: atom_id res chain seq x y z
N MET A 1 9.00 42.18 -55.65
CA MET A 1 8.58 42.54 -54.27
C MET A 1 7.66 43.75 -54.36
N ARG A 2 6.36 43.62 -54.10
CA ARG A 2 5.43 44.77 -54.06
C ARG A 2 4.80 44.86 -52.67
N LEU A 3 4.97 46.01 -52.03
CA LEU A 3 4.34 46.35 -50.75
C LEU A 3 2.90 46.79 -51.02
N SER A 4 1.95 46.40 -50.16
CA SER A 4 0.66 47.10 -50.08
C SER A 4 0.78 48.20 -49.03
N ILE A 5 0.36 49.39 -49.42
CA ILE A 5 0.74 50.67 -48.80
C ILE A 5 0.10 50.95 -47.41
N PRO A 6 -1.02 50.36 -46.93
CA PRO A 6 -1.69 50.98 -45.77
C PRO A 6 -1.28 50.47 -44.37
N LEU A 7 -0.63 49.30 -44.19
CA LEU A 7 -0.57 48.68 -42.85
C LEU A 7 0.82 48.25 -42.31
N GLY A 8 1.91 48.35 -43.07
CA GLY A 8 3.27 48.16 -42.54
C GLY A 8 3.61 46.80 -41.90
N LEU A 9 2.71 45.81 -41.90
CA LEU A 9 2.94 44.49 -41.31
C LEU A 9 3.70 43.58 -42.29
N ARG A 10 4.79 42.95 -41.83
CA ARG A 10 5.48 41.89 -42.57
C ARG A 10 4.53 40.69 -42.72
N ARG A 11 3.86 40.59 -43.87
CA ARG A 11 2.93 39.50 -44.18
C ARG A 11 3.73 38.24 -44.52
N ILE A 12 4.01 37.40 -43.53
CA ILE A 12 4.50 36.03 -43.77
C ILE A 12 3.29 35.16 -44.05
N ILE A 13 3.05 34.86 -45.32
CA ILE A 13 2.10 33.83 -45.75
C ILE A 13 2.56 32.51 -45.10
N ASN A 14 1.66 31.78 -44.43
CA ASN A 14 1.91 30.56 -43.62
C ASN A 14 2.54 30.79 -42.23
N SER A 15 2.11 31.80 -41.48
CA SER A 15 2.43 31.89 -40.04
C SER A 15 1.35 31.22 -39.18
N ASN A 16 1.74 30.71 -38.01
CA ASN A 16 0.82 30.17 -37.00
C ASN A 16 -0.21 31.17 -36.45
N TYR A 17 -0.19 32.43 -36.92
CA TYR A 17 -1.11 33.50 -36.55
C TYR A 17 -2.04 33.88 -37.72
N HIS A 18 -2.39 32.94 -38.60
CA HIS A 18 -3.36 33.20 -39.67
C HIS A 18 -4.79 33.30 -39.09
N PRO A 19 -5.42 34.49 -39.06
CA PRO A 19 -6.65 34.73 -38.30
C PRO A 19 -7.87 33.95 -38.81
N PHE A 20 -7.84 33.46 -40.06
CA PHE A 20 -8.98 32.76 -40.69
C PHE A 20 -8.76 31.26 -40.93
N GLN A 21 -7.59 30.72 -40.58
CA GLN A 21 -7.25 29.30 -40.83
C GLN A 21 -6.89 28.53 -39.55
N VAL A 22 -6.62 29.23 -38.44
CA VAL A 22 -6.23 28.59 -37.19
C VAL A 22 -7.46 28.35 -36.33
N ILE A 23 -7.81 27.07 -36.13
CA ILE A 23 -8.79 26.67 -35.11
C ILE A 23 -8.16 26.99 -33.74
N PRO A 24 -8.80 27.80 -32.88
CA PRO A 24 -8.25 28.09 -31.56
C PRO A 24 -8.20 26.81 -30.72
N LYS A 25 -7.15 26.67 -29.91
CA LYS A 25 -7.09 25.57 -28.93
C LYS A 25 -8.23 25.75 -27.93
N SER A 26 -8.86 24.64 -27.53
CA SER A 26 -9.83 24.63 -26.43
C SER A 26 -9.19 25.16 -25.14
N ASP A 27 -9.96 25.85 -24.31
CA ASP A 27 -9.49 26.37 -23.02
C ASP A 27 -9.02 25.21 -22.10
N PRO A 28 -7.77 25.24 -21.58
CA PRO A 28 -7.29 24.24 -20.65
C PRO A 28 -7.88 24.35 -19.23
N TRP A 29 -8.72 25.36 -18.92
CA TRP A 29 -9.24 25.61 -17.57
C TRP A 29 -9.81 24.34 -16.88
N HIS A 30 -10.68 23.58 -17.54
CA HIS A 30 -11.27 22.37 -16.95
C HIS A 30 -10.23 21.29 -16.59
N VAL A 31 -9.17 21.19 -17.38
CA VAL A 31 -8.06 20.26 -17.14
C VAL A 31 -7.23 20.72 -15.94
N ARG A 32 -6.99 22.03 -15.83
CA ARG A 32 -6.31 22.66 -14.69
C ARG A 32 -7.11 22.51 -13.40
N GLU A 33 -8.41 22.75 -13.45
CA GLU A 33 -9.28 22.65 -12.30
C GLU A 33 -9.39 21.20 -11.79
N ARG A 34 -9.48 20.22 -12.70
CA ARG A 34 -9.44 18.80 -12.33
C ARG A 34 -8.17 18.45 -11.55
N GLN A 35 -7.01 18.88 -12.03
CA GLN A 35 -5.73 18.63 -11.38
C GLN A 35 -5.62 19.35 -10.02
N ASN A 36 -6.02 20.62 -9.96
CA ASN A 36 -6.03 21.41 -8.73
C ASN A 36 -6.85 20.73 -7.63
N ARG A 37 -8.00 20.12 -7.96
CA ARG A 37 -8.79 19.35 -6.98
C ARG A 37 -8.01 18.20 -6.34
N PHE A 38 -7.16 17.50 -7.10
CA PHE A 38 -6.31 16.42 -6.56
C PHE A 38 -5.12 16.96 -5.75
N THR A 39 -4.57 18.12 -6.11
CA THR A 39 -3.37 18.70 -5.48
C THR A 39 -3.66 19.81 -4.47
N ALA A 40 -4.93 20.07 -4.14
CA ALA A 40 -5.34 21.21 -3.30
C ALA A 40 -4.69 21.20 -1.90
N TRP A 41 -4.49 20.01 -1.33
CA TRP A 41 -3.89 19.79 -0.02
C TRP A 41 -2.35 19.80 -0.03
N GLN A 42 -1.73 19.91 -1.21
CA GLN A 42 -0.28 19.91 -1.33
C GLN A 42 0.32 21.22 -0.81
N TYR A 43 1.59 21.14 -0.40
CA TYR A 43 2.29 22.31 0.14
C TYR A 43 2.91 23.19 -0.95
N GLY A 44 2.84 24.52 -0.75
CA GLY A 44 3.54 25.51 -1.57
C GLY A 44 3.23 25.45 -3.06
N ALA A 45 4.24 25.53 -3.92
CA ALA A 45 4.06 25.61 -5.38
C ALA A 45 3.29 24.43 -6.01
N ALA A 46 3.21 23.29 -5.32
CA ALA A 46 2.47 22.12 -5.79
C ALA A 46 0.95 22.33 -5.82
N ARG A 47 0.41 23.21 -4.97
CA ARG A 47 -1.02 23.55 -4.97
C ARG A 47 -1.37 24.67 -5.96
N SER A 48 -0.43 25.58 -6.21
CA SER A 48 -0.69 26.82 -6.94
C SER A 48 -0.28 26.75 -8.41
N THR A 49 0.79 26.01 -8.73
CA THR A 49 1.43 26.04 -10.04
C THR A 49 1.19 24.75 -10.80
N TRP A 50 0.59 24.85 -11.99
CA TRP A 50 0.26 23.71 -12.87
C TRP A 50 1.43 22.73 -13.05
N LYS A 51 2.62 23.22 -13.44
CA LYS A 51 3.79 22.35 -13.72
C LYS A 51 4.21 21.52 -12.50
N VAL A 52 4.31 22.16 -11.33
CA VAL A 52 4.76 21.49 -10.10
C VAL A 52 3.68 20.54 -9.60
N GLY A 53 2.42 20.97 -9.59
CA GLY A 53 1.32 20.12 -9.21
C GLY A 53 1.20 18.88 -10.11
N ASN A 54 1.44 18.99 -11.42
CA ASN A 54 1.34 17.85 -12.34
C ASN A 54 2.45 16.82 -12.08
N MET A 55 3.68 17.28 -11.80
CA MET A 55 4.78 16.40 -11.38
C MET A 55 4.45 15.67 -10.07
N ARG A 56 3.80 16.36 -9.12
CA ARG A 56 3.37 15.78 -7.84
C ARG A 56 2.23 14.79 -8.03
N LEU A 57 1.23 15.12 -8.84
CA LEU A 57 0.09 14.26 -9.16
C LEU A 57 0.55 12.90 -9.73
N ASN A 58 1.49 12.92 -10.68
CA ASN A 58 2.06 11.69 -11.23
C ASN A 58 2.72 10.83 -10.14
N LYS A 59 3.50 11.44 -9.24
CA LYS A 59 4.13 10.73 -8.12
C LYS A 59 3.11 10.16 -7.15
N ILE A 60 2.04 10.91 -6.84
CA ILE A 60 0.95 10.43 -5.98
C ILE A 60 0.35 9.15 -6.58
N PHE A 61 0.06 9.12 -7.88
CA PHE A 61 -0.48 7.91 -8.51
C PHE A 61 0.49 6.73 -8.48
N CYS A 62 1.79 6.96 -8.70
CA CYS A 62 2.80 5.91 -8.53
C CYS A 62 2.83 5.38 -7.10
N TYR A 63 2.81 6.25 -6.09
CA TYR A 63 2.82 5.83 -4.69
C TYR A 63 1.54 5.13 -4.27
N LEU A 64 0.37 5.56 -4.76
CA LEU A 64 -0.89 4.87 -4.51
C LEU A 64 -0.89 3.45 -5.07
N ASP A 65 -0.32 3.25 -6.26
CA ASP A 65 -0.18 1.91 -6.85
C ASP A 65 0.81 1.04 -6.06
N MET A 66 1.95 1.60 -5.65
CA MET A 66 2.91 0.92 -4.77
C MET A 66 2.27 0.52 -3.44
N GLN A 67 1.57 1.45 -2.77
CA GLN A 67 0.93 1.21 -1.49
C GLN A 67 -0.14 0.11 -1.58
N ARG A 68 -0.95 0.07 -2.64
CA ARG A 68 -1.93 -1.02 -2.83
C ARG A 68 -1.29 -2.40 -2.98
N ARG A 69 -0.09 -2.47 -3.56
CA ARG A 69 0.67 -3.72 -3.67
C ARG A 69 1.28 -4.11 -2.33
N ASP A 70 1.81 -3.14 -1.59
CA ASP A 70 2.52 -3.37 -0.33
C ASP A 70 1.59 -3.62 0.85
N GLU A 71 0.38 -3.04 0.88
CA GLU A 71 -0.60 -3.11 1.97
C GLU A 71 -0.85 -4.55 2.44
N LYS A 72 -1.09 -5.46 1.49
CA LYS A 72 -1.36 -6.88 1.78
C LYS A 72 -0.15 -7.62 2.35
N MET A 73 1.07 -7.24 1.95
CA MET A 73 2.31 -7.86 2.45
C MET A 73 2.64 -7.33 3.83
N LEU A 74 2.43 -6.03 4.04
CA LEU A 74 2.66 -5.35 5.30
C LEU A 74 1.70 -5.85 6.40
N GLU A 75 0.43 -6.09 6.06
CA GLU A 75 -0.54 -6.69 6.97
C GLU A 75 -0.07 -8.06 7.49
N LYS A 76 0.37 -8.94 6.58
CA LYS A 76 0.89 -10.26 6.93
C LYS A 76 2.16 -10.20 7.76
N PHE A 77 3.07 -9.29 7.41
CA PHE A 77 4.30 -9.05 8.16
C PHE A 77 4.00 -8.63 9.61
N TYR A 78 3.08 -7.69 9.81
CA TYR A 78 2.71 -7.29 11.17
C TYR A 78 1.94 -8.38 11.92
N ALA A 79 1.11 -9.18 11.24
CA ALA A 79 0.44 -10.30 11.87
C ALA A 79 1.45 -11.36 12.37
N GLU A 80 2.49 -11.65 11.58
CA GLU A 80 3.60 -12.54 11.99
C GLU A 80 4.34 -11.99 13.21
N GLN A 81 4.68 -10.69 13.22
CA GLN A 81 5.37 -10.07 14.37
C GLN A 81 4.53 -10.08 15.65
N ARG A 82 3.21 -9.85 15.56
CA ARG A 82 2.31 -9.97 16.71
C ARG A 82 2.23 -11.41 17.22
N LEU A 83 2.17 -12.37 16.31
CA LEU A 83 2.13 -13.79 16.64
C LEU A 83 3.45 -14.25 17.30
N GLU A 84 4.59 -13.79 16.79
CA GLU A 84 5.90 -14.07 17.40
C GLU A 84 5.98 -13.56 18.84
N ALA A 85 5.47 -12.34 19.10
CA ALA A 85 5.39 -11.79 20.45
C ALA A 85 4.47 -12.61 21.36
N ALA A 86 3.28 -13.02 20.88
CA ALA A 86 2.36 -13.86 21.66
C ALA A 86 2.93 -15.25 21.96
N LEU A 87 3.65 -15.86 21.02
CA LEU A 87 4.30 -17.16 21.22
C LEU A 87 5.49 -17.08 22.19
N ALA A 88 6.14 -15.92 22.29
CA ALA A 88 7.22 -15.70 23.24
C ALA A 88 6.74 -15.81 24.70
N GLU A 89 5.49 -15.41 25.00
CA GLU A 89 4.85 -15.59 26.32
C GLU A 89 4.69 -17.08 26.68
N HIS A 90 4.56 -17.95 25.69
CA HIS A 90 4.47 -19.40 25.85
C HIS A 90 5.78 -20.12 25.53
N HIS A 91 6.91 -19.42 25.55
CA HIS A 91 8.25 -19.97 25.30
C HIS A 91 8.33 -20.85 24.04
N PHE A 92 7.64 -20.46 22.97
CA PHE A 92 7.55 -21.23 21.73
C PHE A 92 7.98 -20.40 20.52
N GLU A 93 8.73 -21.00 19.60
CA GLU A 93 9.21 -20.29 18.41
C GLU A 93 8.20 -20.38 17.26
N TYR A 94 7.97 -19.26 16.56
CA TYR A 94 7.05 -19.16 15.44
C TYR A 94 7.30 -20.20 14.33
N LYS A 95 8.56 -20.44 13.92
CA LYS A 95 8.88 -21.43 12.87
C LYS A 95 8.45 -22.83 13.25
N HIS A 96 8.63 -23.19 14.52
CA HIS A 96 8.23 -24.48 15.05
C HIS A 96 6.71 -24.59 15.13
N PHE A 97 6.04 -23.55 15.64
CA PHE A 97 4.59 -23.45 15.69
C PHE A 97 3.93 -23.61 14.33
N ARG A 98 4.40 -22.86 13.32
CA ARG A 98 3.83 -22.88 11.96
C ARG A 98 3.96 -24.25 11.31
N ASN A 99 5.11 -24.90 11.47
CA ASN A 99 5.34 -26.26 10.98
C ASN A 99 4.41 -27.28 11.66
N MET A 100 4.18 -27.16 12.96
CA MET A 100 3.27 -28.06 13.67
C MET A 100 1.81 -27.86 13.29
N LEU A 101 1.37 -26.62 13.06
CA LEU A 101 0.04 -26.34 12.53
C LEU A 101 -0.18 -26.96 11.14
N ASP A 102 0.82 -26.87 10.26
CA ASP A 102 0.76 -27.51 8.94
C ASP A 102 0.66 -29.04 9.04
N LYS A 103 1.45 -29.66 9.94
CA LYS A 103 1.37 -31.11 10.20
C LYS A 103 0.03 -31.53 10.82
N ALA A 104 -0.58 -30.66 11.62
CA ALA A 104 -1.91 -30.87 12.20
C ALA A 104 -3.05 -30.59 11.19
N HIS A 105 -2.73 -30.20 9.95
CA HIS A 105 -3.69 -29.80 8.91
C HIS A 105 -4.61 -28.63 9.32
N ILE A 106 -4.11 -27.73 10.17
CA ILE A 106 -4.83 -26.52 10.59
C ILE A 106 -4.39 -25.36 9.68
N LEU A 107 -5.24 -25.02 8.71
CA LEU A 107 -4.96 -24.03 7.67
C LEU A 107 -5.41 -22.62 8.09
N LEU A 108 -4.91 -22.13 9.23
CA LEU A 108 -5.18 -20.77 9.70
C LEU A 108 -4.12 -19.78 9.18
N ASP A 109 -4.58 -18.60 8.75
CA ASP A 109 -3.69 -17.51 8.33
C ASP A 109 -3.14 -16.75 9.55
N ASN A 110 -1.97 -16.12 9.39
CA ASN A 110 -1.32 -15.35 10.45
C ASN A 110 -2.19 -14.19 10.92
N VAL A 111 -2.98 -13.59 10.03
CA VAL A 111 -3.92 -12.52 10.39
C VAL A 111 -4.92 -13.02 11.43
N VAL A 112 -5.56 -14.16 11.18
CA VAL A 112 -6.53 -14.78 12.10
C VAL A 112 -5.86 -15.23 13.38
N LEU A 113 -4.69 -15.88 13.29
CA LEU A 113 -3.93 -16.30 14.47
C LEU A 113 -3.55 -15.12 15.36
N SER A 114 -3.13 -14.00 14.78
CA SER A 114 -2.83 -12.77 15.53
C SER A 114 -4.06 -12.16 16.19
N GLN A 115 -5.24 -12.26 15.56
CA GLN A 115 -6.50 -11.79 16.13
C GLN A 115 -6.94 -12.68 17.30
N LEU A 116 -6.81 -14.01 17.17
CA LEU A 116 -7.06 -14.93 18.27
C LEU A 116 -6.15 -14.65 19.46
N ALA A 117 -4.87 -14.39 19.22
CA ALA A 117 -3.93 -14.04 20.28
C ALA A 117 -4.34 -12.76 21.05
N ILE A 118 -4.91 -11.76 20.37
CA ILE A 118 -5.32 -10.49 20.99
C ILE A 118 -6.67 -10.61 21.70
N TYR A 119 -7.68 -11.18 21.03
CA TYR A 119 -9.07 -11.12 21.48
C TYR A 119 -9.52 -12.39 22.21
N GLU A 120 -8.92 -13.55 21.91
CA GLU A 120 -9.29 -14.84 22.47
C GLU A 120 -8.05 -15.61 22.97
N PRO A 121 -7.39 -15.12 24.04
CA PRO A 121 -6.13 -15.71 24.52
C PRO A 121 -6.29 -17.18 24.94
N ARG A 122 -7.46 -17.58 25.45
CA ARG A 122 -7.76 -18.99 25.82
C ARG A 122 -7.77 -19.92 24.60
N THR A 123 -8.37 -19.49 23.49
CA THR A 123 -8.39 -20.26 22.24
C THR A 123 -6.98 -20.39 21.68
N PHE A 124 -6.21 -19.30 21.70
CA PHE A 124 -4.82 -19.28 21.27
C PHE A 124 -3.94 -20.22 22.10
N GLN A 125 -4.11 -20.19 23.43
CA GLN A 125 -3.47 -21.08 24.38
C GLN A 125 -3.74 -22.55 24.07
N SER A 126 -4.99 -22.94 23.78
CA SER A 126 -5.33 -24.30 23.35
C SER A 126 -4.62 -24.72 22.07
N LEU A 127 -4.48 -23.81 21.09
CA LEU A 127 -3.73 -24.08 19.86
C LEU A 127 -2.24 -24.28 20.14
N VAL A 128 -1.65 -23.46 21.01
CA VAL A 128 -0.25 -23.60 21.41
C VAL A 128 -0.03 -24.93 22.11
N ALA A 129 -0.89 -25.31 23.06
CA ALA A 129 -0.81 -26.61 23.74
C ALA A 129 -0.86 -27.78 22.76
N LEU A 130 -1.81 -27.77 21.81
CA LEU A 130 -1.92 -28.78 20.76
C LEU A 130 -0.63 -28.87 19.92
N THR A 131 -0.08 -27.73 19.51
CA THR A 131 1.16 -27.71 18.71
C THR A 131 2.39 -28.17 19.49
N LYS A 132 2.46 -27.89 20.79
CA LYS A 132 3.52 -28.40 21.68
C LYS A 132 3.46 -29.91 21.82
N GLU A 133 2.26 -30.48 22.02
CA GLU A 133 2.09 -31.94 22.05
C GLU A 133 2.52 -32.60 20.74
N MET A 134 2.16 -32.00 19.60
CA MET A 134 2.59 -32.48 18.29
C MET A 134 4.10 -32.36 18.10
N ALA A 135 4.73 -31.29 18.57
CA ALA A 135 6.18 -31.13 18.54
C ALA A 135 6.90 -32.19 19.38
N ILE A 136 6.34 -32.55 20.55
CA ILE A 136 6.86 -33.65 21.39
C ILE A 136 6.73 -34.98 20.65
N LYS A 137 5.58 -35.26 20.00
CA LYS A 137 5.39 -36.47 19.18
C LYS A 137 6.35 -36.54 17.99
N ASP A 138 6.71 -35.38 17.42
CA ASP A 138 7.72 -35.25 16.35
C ASP A 138 9.17 -35.36 16.86
N GLY A 139 9.38 -35.53 18.18
CA GLY A 139 10.70 -35.68 18.81
C GLY A 139 11.45 -34.35 19.02
N ARG A 140 10.77 -33.21 18.92
CA ARG A 140 11.39 -31.89 19.13
C ARG A 140 11.44 -31.55 20.62
N LYS A 141 12.50 -30.85 21.02
CA LYS A 141 12.64 -30.34 22.39
C LYS A 141 11.72 -29.13 22.54
N VAL A 142 10.72 -29.25 23.41
CA VAL A 142 9.81 -28.17 23.78
C VAL A 142 10.05 -27.85 25.24
N ILE A 143 10.08 -26.56 25.59
CA ILE A 143 10.11 -26.13 26.98
C ILE A 143 8.74 -26.45 27.58
N PRO A 144 8.65 -27.29 28.62
CA PRO A 144 7.40 -27.54 29.32
C PRO A 144 6.97 -26.24 30.00
N ASP A 145 5.73 -25.83 29.75
CA ASP A 145 5.09 -24.77 30.53
C ASP A 145 4.16 -25.46 31.53
N ASP A 146 4.22 -25.04 32.80
CA ASP A 146 3.45 -25.66 33.90
C ASP A 146 1.93 -25.39 33.81
N GLU A 147 1.48 -24.54 32.88
CA GLU A 147 0.12 -23.96 32.88
C GLU A 147 -0.97 -24.74 32.12
N PHE A 148 -0.68 -25.88 31.47
CA PHE A 148 -1.58 -26.44 30.45
C PHE A 148 -2.07 -27.87 30.67
N LYS A 149 -2.56 -28.19 31.88
CA LYS A 149 -3.54 -29.28 32.02
C LYS A 149 -4.94 -28.68 32.04
N PHE A 150 -5.65 -28.85 30.94
CA PHE A 150 -7.10 -28.76 30.99
C PHE A 150 -7.57 -29.93 31.87
N GLU A 151 -7.99 -29.64 33.11
CA GLU A 151 -8.82 -30.56 33.89
C GLU A 151 -10.18 -30.76 33.20
#